data_AF-A0A6I9MHZ4-F1
#
_entry.id   AF-A0A6I9MHZ4-F1
#
_cell.length_a   1.000
_cell.length_b   1.000
_cell.length_c   1.000
_cell.angle_alpha   90.00
_cell.angle_beta   90.00
_cell.angle_gamma   90.00
#
_symmetry.space_group_name_H-M   'P 1'
#
loop_
_entity.id
_entity.type
_entity.pdbx_description
1 polymer ?
#
loop_
_entity_poly.entity_id
_entity_poly.type
_entity_poly.pdbx_seq_one_letter_code
_entity_poly.pdbx_strand_id
1 'polypeptide(L)'
;GQHSKLTLLKFINHADETQVHIAKHVLKTVCSDVSNILVNFLAADLMMSVENPSTFTPEVRVKILGKLSEDTRGPLMKLHNCLNGKTIEDFLTNIEASAEVCGFMLKKGDKKRERQALFLHRQALMEQLKETEDPALVLHLTSVLLFQGSTHCMLHAPGRCVPHVIGTLCGRIPVVSLTPPDGLHQG
;
A
#
# COMPACT_ATOMS: atom_id res chain seq x y z
N GLY A 1 -9.97 1.74 -13.26
CA GLY A 1 -10.01 0.51 -14.09
C GLY A 1 -8.85 0.45 -15.07
N GLN A 2 -7.92 -0.50 -14.88
CA GLN A 2 -6.56 -0.59 -15.48
C GLN A 2 -5.72 0.70 -15.38
N HIS A 3 -6.22 1.85 -15.83
CA HIS A 3 -5.69 3.18 -15.57
C HIS A 3 -5.34 3.39 -14.09
N SER A 4 -6.23 3.18 -13.12
CA SER A 4 -5.94 3.44 -11.69
C SER A 4 -4.80 2.59 -11.09
N LYS A 5 -4.67 1.30 -11.50
CA LYS A 5 -3.55 0.41 -11.10
C LYS A 5 -2.25 0.84 -11.80
N LEU A 6 -2.34 1.26 -13.06
CA LEU A 6 -1.24 1.85 -13.83
C LEU A 6 -0.81 3.20 -13.25
N THR A 7 -1.71 3.99 -12.67
CA THR A 7 -1.42 5.35 -12.20
C THR A 7 -0.46 5.32 -11.02
N LEU A 8 -0.64 4.40 -10.05
CA LEU A 8 0.28 4.29 -8.91
C LEU A 8 1.72 3.94 -9.32
N LEU A 9 1.86 3.00 -10.27
CA LEU A 9 3.15 2.56 -10.81
C LEU A 9 3.76 3.57 -11.79
N LYS A 10 2.94 4.30 -12.56
CA LYS A 10 3.38 5.33 -13.51
C LYS A 10 3.81 6.64 -12.85
N PHE A 11 3.39 6.94 -11.62
CA PHE A 11 3.77 8.21 -10.96
C PHE A 11 5.18 8.20 -10.37
N ILE A 12 5.76 7.04 -10.07
CA ILE A 12 7.11 6.90 -9.49
C ILE A 12 8.20 6.96 -10.60
N ASN A 13 7.93 7.56 -11.75
CA ASN A 13 8.73 7.41 -12.97
C ASN A 13 9.99 8.29 -13.06
N HIS A 14 10.78 8.41 -11.99
CA HIS A 14 12.04 9.18 -12.03
C HIS A 14 13.27 8.49 -11.41
N ALA A 15 13.13 7.28 -10.82
CA ALA A 15 14.28 6.44 -10.45
C ALA A 15 13.86 4.97 -10.26
N ASP A 16 14.38 4.06 -11.11
CA ASP A 16 14.07 2.62 -11.06
C ASP A 16 14.33 2.01 -9.67
N GLU A 17 15.33 2.49 -8.94
CA GLU A 17 15.63 2.00 -7.59
C GLU A 17 14.57 2.40 -6.54
N THR A 18 14.07 3.64 -6.60
CA THR A 18 13.01 4.09 -5.70
C THR A 18 11.72 3.31 -5.93
N GLN A 19 11.40 3.03 -7.19
CA GLN A 19 10.27 2.17 -7.55
C GLN A 19 10.38 0.80 -6.90
N VAL A 20 11.53 0.14 -7.05
CA VAL A 20 11.77 -1.17 -6.45
C VAL A 20 11.68 -1.12 -4.92
N HIS A 21 12.16 -0.05 -4.28
CA HIS A 21 12.04 0.12 -2.83
C HIS A 21 10.59 0.28 -2.35
N ILE A 22 9.78 1.03 -3.09
CA ILE A 22 8.35 1.21 -2.80
C ILE A 22 7.60 -0.09 -3.07
N ALA A 23 7.84 -0.74 -4.22
CA ALA A 23 7.23 -2.02 -4.57
C ALA A 23 7.50 -3.09 -3.51
N LYS A 24 8.77 -3.26 -3.09
CA LYS A 24 9.14 -4.17 -2.00
C LYS A 24 8.46 -3.83 -0.68
N HIS A 25 8.27 -2.55 -0.38
CA HIS A 25 7.58 -2.14 0.83
C HIS A 25 6.11 -2.56 0.78
N VAL A 26 5.40 -2.21 -0.29
CA VAL A 26 4.00 -2.60 -0.52
C VAL A 26 3.81 -4.12 -0.49
N LEU A 27 4.74 -4.88 -1.11
CA LEU A 27 4.72 -6.34 -1.10
C LEU A 27 4.82 -6.91 0.33
N LYS A 28 5.69 -6.34 1.16
CA LYS A 28 5.94 -6.82 2.52
C LYS A 28 4.91 -6.36 3.54
N THR A 29 4.15 -5.31 3.26
CA THR A 29 3.11 -4.77 4.14
C THR A 29 1.72 -5.15 3.60
N VAL A 30 1.14 -4.32 2.74
CA VAL A 30 -0.25 -4.42 2.28
C VAL A 30 -0.52 -5.74 1.55
N CYS A 31 0.36 -6.17 0.64
CA CYS A 31 0.18 -7.42 -0.07
C CYS A 31 0.33 -8.64 0.84
N SER A 32 1.18 -8.54 1.87
CA SER A 32 1.31 -9.58 2.89
C SER A 32 0.02 -9.69 3.70
N ASP A 33 -0.58 -8.57 4.11
CA ASP A 33 -1.87 -8.56 4.81
C ASP A 33 -3.00 -9.15 3.97
N VAL A 34 -3.09 -8.77 2.69
CA VAL A 34 -4.07 -9.34 1.75
C VAL A 34 -3.87 -10.85 1.59
N SER A 35 -2.61 -11.30 1.45
CA SER A 35 -2.30 -12.73 1.38
C SER A 35 -2.65 -13.45 2.66
N ASN A 36 -2.39 -12.84 3.81
CA ASN A 36 -2.72 -13.40 5.11
C ASN A 36 -4.23 -13.57 5.27
N ILE A 37 -5.04 -12.60 4.83
CA ILE A 37 -6.51 -12.71 4.85
C ILE A 37 -6.97 -13.91 4.01
N LEU A 38 -6.44 -14.05 2.78
CA LEU A 38 -6.80 -15.17 1.90
C LEU A 38 -6.37 -16.53 2.48
N VAL A 39 -5.14 -16.62 3.01
CA VAL A 39 -4.66 -17.86 3.66
C VAL A 39 -5.46 -18.15 4.93
N ASN A 40 -5.82 -17.15 5.73
CA ASN A 40 -6.62 -17.32 6.95
C ASN A 40 -8.03 -17.81 6.65
N PHE A 41 -8.62 -17.36 5.54
CA PHE A 41 -9.91 -17.88 5.05
C PHE A 41 -9.84 -19.39 4.83
N LEU A 42 -8.81 -19.88 4.13
CA LEU A 42 -8.61 -21.32 3.90
C LEU A 42 -8.20 -22.07 5.16
N ALA A 43 -7.49 -21.41 6.08
CA ALA A 43 -7.11 -21.98 7.35
C ALA A 43 -8.33 -22.31 8.23
N ALA A 44 -9.48 -21.67 8.00
CA ALA A 44 -10.72 -21.96 8.73
C ALA A 44 -11.18 -23.41 8.52
N ASP A 45 -11.10 -23.90 7.28
CA ASP A 45 -11.44 -25.30 6.94
C ASP A 45 -10.49 -26.31 7.60
N LEU A 46 -9.28 -25.87 7.95
CA LEU A 46 -8.27 -26.65 8.64
C LEU A 46 -8.31 -26.48 10.17
N MET A 47 -9.26 -25.71 10.72
CA MET A 47 -9.32 -25.30 12.13
C MET A 47 -8.04 -24.59 12.61
N MET A 48 -7.41 -23.82 11.72
CA MET A 48 -6.15 -23.09 11.96
C MET A 48 -6.28 -21.57 11.78
N SER A 49 -7.49 -21.08 11.48
CA SER A 49 -7.73 -19.64 11.35
C SER A 49 -7.55 -18.91 12.67
N VAL A 50 -7.07 -17.68 12.60
CA VAL A 50 -6.94 -16.76 13.74
C VAL A 50 -7.85 -15.55 13.55
N GLU A 51 -8.16 -14.86 14.64
CA GLU A 51 -8.96 -13.62 14.60
C GLU A 51 -8.24 -12.48 13.88
N ASN A 52 -6.92 -12.38 14.05
CA ASN A 52 -6.10 -11.35 13.41
C ASN A 52 -5.09 -11.96 12.41
N PRO A 53 -5.43 -11.99 11.11
CA PRO A 53 -4.55 -12.53 10.06
C PRO A 53 -3.20 -11.80 9.96
N SER A 54 -3.11 -10.54 10.39
CA SER A 54 -1.86 -9.76 10.35
C SER A 54 -0.74 -10.37 11.18
N THR A 55 -1.06 -11.29 12.09
CA THR A 55 -0.09 -12.05 12.89
C THR A 55 0.61 -13.18 12.12
N PHE A 56 0.12 -13.54 10.93
CA PHE A 56 0.73 -14.59 10.12
C PHE A 56 2.11 -14.18 9.63
N THR A 57 3.11 -14.96 10.05
CA THR A 57 4.47 -14.89 9.53
C THR A 57 4.58 -15.65 8.20
N PRO A 58 5.67 -15.45 7.42
CA PRO A 58 5.95 -16.27 6.25
C PRO A 58 5.92 -17.77 6.55
N GLU A 59 6.46 -18.19 7.68
CA GLU A 59 6.54 -19.60 8.10
C GLU A 59 5.15 -20.16 8.42
N VAL A 60 4.30 -19.38 9.10
CA VAL A 60 2.91 -19.76 9.39
C VAL A 60 2.14 -19.96 8.09
N ARG A 61 2.28 -19.05 7.12
CA ARG A 61 1.66 -19.21 5.80
C ARG A 61 2.10 -20.51 5.14
N VAL A 62 3.41 -20.76 5.03
CA VAL A 62 3.94 -21.97 4.39
C VAL A 62 3.41 -23.24 5.08
N LYS A 63 3.34 -23.26 6.42
CA LYS A 63 2.78 -24.37 7.19
C LYS A 63 1.31 -24.65 6.84
N ILE A 64 0.49 -23.60 6.70
CA ILE A 64 -0.93 -23.73 6.33
C ILE A 64 -1.04 -24.22 4.88
N LEU A 65 -0.31 -23.60 3.96
CA LEU A 65 -0.32 -23.96 2.53
C LEU A 65 0.10 -25.42 2.32
N GLY A 66 1.06 -25.92 3.10
CA GLY A 66 1.49 -27.32 3.07
C GLY A 66 0.40 -28.35 3.41
N LYS A 67 -0.72 -27.93 3.99
CA LYS A 67 -1.88 -28.79 4.30
C LYS A 67 -2.97 -28.77 3.24
N LEU A 68 -2.88 -27.88 2.26
CA LEU A 68 -3.85 -27.76 1.18
C LEU A 68 -3.59 -28.78 0.06
N SER A 69 -4.62 -29.09 -0.72
CA SER A 69 -4.49 -29.88 -1.97
C SER A 69 -3.55 -29.20 -2.96
N GLU A 70 -2.95 -29.97 -3.88
CA GLU A 70 -2.01 -29.41 -4.88
C GLU A 70 -2.66 -28.31 -5.74
N ASP A 71 -3.91 -28.49 -6.14
CA ASP A 71 -4.66 -27.58 -7.00
C ASP A 71 -4.79 -26.17 -6.38
N THR A 72 -4.95 -26.10 -5.05
CA THR A 72 -5.03 -24.84 -4.31
C THR A 72 -3.64 -24.37 -3.85
N ARG A 73 -2.77 -25.29 -3.43
CA ARG A 73 -1.45 -24.99 -2.88
C ARG A 73 -0.52 -24.34 -3.90
N GLY A 74 -0.48 -24.85 -5.13
CA GLY A 74 0.42 -24.36 -6.17
C GLY A 74 0.28 -22.84 -6.44
N PRO A 75 -0.92 -22.34 -6.77
CA PRO A 75 -1.18 -20.91 -6.95
C PRO A 75 -0.84 -20.07 -5.70
N LEU A 76 -1.23 -20.52 -4.52
CA LEU A 76 -0.98 -19.79 -3.27
C LEU A 76 0.49 -19.75 -2.87
N MET A 77 1.27 -20.80 -3.16
CA MET A 77 2.72 -20.77 -2.96
C MET A 77 3.41 -19.79 -3.91
N LYS A 78 2.93 -19.67 -5.16
CA LYS A 78 3.42 -18.61 -6.07
C LYS A 78 3.09 -17.22 -5.53
N LEU A 79 1.87 -17.01 -5.05
CA LEU A 79 1.46 -15.77 -4.38
C LEU A 79 2.36 -15.45 -3.18
N HIS A 80 2.61 -16.43 -2.32
CA HIS A 80 3.51 -16.28 -1.17
C HIS A 80 4.91 -15.82 -1.59
N ASN A 81 5.47 -16.44 -2.64
CA ASN A 81 6.79 -16.10 -3.15
C ASN A 81 6.86 -14.66 -3.72
N CYS A 82 5.76 -14.16 -4.29
CA CYS A 82 5.69 -12.78 -4.80
C CYS A 82 5.92 -11.73 -3.71
N LEU A 83 5.63 -12.03 -2.44
CA LEU A 83 5.82 -11.09 -1.32
C LEU A 83 7.30 -10.72 -1.09
N ASN A 84 8.23 -11.54 -1.59
CA ASN A 84 9.67 -11.28 -1.58
C ASN A 84 10.20 -10.78 -2.94
N GLY A 85 9.30 -10.53 -3.89
CA GLY A 85 9.62 -10.09 -5.25
C GLY A 85 10.09 -8.64 -5.35
N LYS A 86 10.12 -8.14 -6.59
CA LYS A 86 10.53 -6.76 -6.92
C LYS A 86 9.41 -5.93 -7.54
N THR A 87 8.35 -6.55 -8.02
CA THR A 87 7.26 -5.95 -8.79
C THR A 87 5.91 -6.26 -8.15
N ILE A 88 4.96 -5.33 -8.27
CA ILE A 88 3.60 -5.52 -7.75
C ILE A 88 2.76 -6.28 -8.78
N GLU A 89 3.11 -6.20 -10.05
CA GLU A 89 2.45 -6.83 -11.19
C GLU A 89 2.40 -8.36 -11.07
N ASP A 90 3.52 -8.97 -10.64
CA ASP A 90 3.59 -10.40 -10.40
C ASP A 90 2.64 -10.81 -9.28
N PHE A 91 2.59 -10.02 -8.19
CA PHE A 91 1.65 -10.23 -7.10
C PHE A 91 0.19 -10.12 -7.56
N LEU A 92 -0.14 -9.08 -8.33
CA LEU A 92 -1.50 -8.84 -8.84
C LEU A 92 -1.99 -9.97 -9.75
N THR A 93 -1.10 -10.54 -10.55
CA THR A 93 -1.42 -11.69 -11.41
C THR A 93 -1.66 -12.94 -10.57
N ASN A 94 -0.80 -13.21 -9.59
CA ASN A 94 -0.90 -14.42 -8.76
C ASN A 94 -2.03 -14.37 -7.72
N ILE A 95 -2.43 -13.18 -7.24
CA ILE A 95 -3.59 -13.06 -6.34
C ILE A 95 -4.89 -13.29 -7.09
N GLU A 96 -4.99 -12.90 -8.36
CA GLU A 96 -6.16 -13.19 -9.20
C GLU A 96 -6.31 -14.70 -9.42
N ALA A 97 -5.22 -15.40 -9.78
CA ALA A 97 -5.22 -16.86 -9.92
C ALA A 97 -5.49 -17.59 -8.59
N SER A 98 -4.92 -17.10 -7.48
CA SER A 98 -5.15 -17.69 -6.15
C SER A 98 -6.58 -17.50 -5.68
N ALA A 99 -7.16 -16.31 -5.92
CA ALA A 99 -8.55 -16.03 -5.59
C ALA A 99 -9.51 -16.98 -6.33
N GLU A 100 -9.27 -17.21 -7.62
CA GLU A 100 -10.08 -18.10 -8.47
C GLU A 100 -10.12 -19.54 -7.91
N VAL A 101 -8.96 -20.14 -7.59
CA VAL A 101 -8.91 -21.49 -7.01
C VAL A 101 -9.49 -21.57 -5.59
N CYS A 102 -9.66 -20.42 -4.92
CA CYS A 102 -10.33 -20.31 -3.63
C CYS A 102 -11.84 -20.00 -3.76
N GLY A 103 -12.38 -19.97 -4.99
CA GLY A 103 -13.79 -19.68 -5.26
C GLY A 103 -14.16 -18.19 -5.21
N PHE A 104 -13.18 -17.29 -5.19
CA PHE A 104 -13.41 -15.85 -5.23
C PHE A 104 -13.32 -15.30 -6.64
N MET A 105 -14.27 -14.44 -7.00
CA MET A 105 -14.21 -13.63 -8.21
C MET A 105 -13.78 -12.20 -7.86
N LEU A 106 -12.53 -11.85 -8.15
CA LEU A 106 -12.04 -10.49 -7.97
C LEU A 106 -12.67 -9.56 -9.03
N LYS A 107 -13.45 -8.59 -8.56
CA LYS A 107 -14.08 -7.57 -9.42
C LYS A 107 -13.25 -6.30 -9.43
N LYS A 108 -13.32 -5.55 -10.54
CA LYS A 108 -12.76 -4.20 -10.59
C LYS A 108 -13.39 -3.33 -9.50
N GLY A 109 -12.57 -2.49 -8.88
CA GLY A 109 -13.03 -1.49 -7.92
C GLY A 109 -14.08 -0.57 -8.53
N ASP A 110 -15.11 -0.28 -7.75
CA ASP A 110 -16.11 0.72 -8.12
C ASP A 110 -15.56 2.14 -7.90
N LYS A 111 -15.83 3.08 -8.81
CA LYS A 111 -15.29 4.44 -8.75
C LYS A 111 -15.69 5.18 -7.47
N LYS A 112 -16.90 4.93 -6.94
CA LYS A 112 -17.35 5.54 -5.68
C LYS A 112 -16.54 4.98 -4.50
N ARG A 113 -16.29 3.66 -4.50
CA ARG A 113 -15.44 3.02 -3.49
C ARG A 113 -13.98 3.48 -3.57
N GLU A 114 -13.43 3.64 -4.76
CA GLU A 114 -12.08 4.20 -4.96
C GLU A 114 -11.98 5.62 -4.38
N ARG A 115 -12.96 6.47 -4.67
CA ARG A 115 -13.03 7.84 -4.13
C ARG A 115 -13.18 7.87 -2.60
N GLN A 116 -14.02 7.00 -2.07
CA GLN A 116 -14.21 6.87 -0.63
C GLN A 116 -12.93 6.39 0.06
N ALA A 117 -12.21 5.43 -0.53
CA ALA A 117 -10.94 4.94 0.02
C ALA A 117 -9.88 6.05 0.08
N LEU A 118 -9.76 6.86 -0.98
CA LEU A 118 -8.87 8.03 -0.97
C LEU A 118 -9.23 9.01 0.16
N PHE A 119 -10.52 9.30 0.33
CA PHE A 119 -10.99 10.20 1.39
C PHE A 119 -10.68 9.66 2.80
N LEU A 120 -10.97 8.38 3.06
CA LEU A 120 -10.70 7.74 4.35
C LEU A 120 -9.20 7.66 4.64
N HIS A 121 -8.38 7.33 3.64
CA HIS A 121 -6.93 7.32 3.78
C HIS A 121 -6.39 8.71 4.16
N ARG A 122 -6.91 9.77 3.52
CA ARG A 122 -6.55 11.15 3.86
C ARG A 122 -6.92 11.49 5.30
N GLN A 123 -8.11 11.11 5.75
CA GLN A 123 -8.53 11.32 7.14
C GLN A 123 -7.62 10.60 8.14
N ALA A 124 -7.31 9.32 7.87
CA ALA A 124 -6.42 8.55 8.73
C ALA A 124 -5.02 9.17 8.84
N LEU A 125 -4.44 9.61 7.72
CA LEU A 125 -3.15 10.32 7.72
C LEU A 125 -3.20 11.63 8.51
N MET A 126 -4.28 12.42 8.34
CA MET A 126 -4.44 13.67 9.09
C MET A 126 -4.59 13.42 10.59
N GLU A 127 -5.26 12.34 10.99
CA GLU A 127 -5.40 11.99 12.41
C GLU A 127 -4.05 11.58 13.00
N GLN A 128 -3.32 10.67 12.34
CA GLN A 128 -1.98 10.28 12.76
C GLN A 128 -1.02 11.48 12.88
N LEU A 129 -1.14 12.45 11.96
CA LEU A 129 -0.30 13.65 11.98
C LEU A 129 -0.60 14.57 13.17
N LYS A 130 -1.84 14.59 13.70
CA LYS A 130 -2.17 15.37 14.90
C LYS A 130 -1.60 14.75 16.17
N GLU A 131 -1.47 13.43 16.20
CA GLU A 131 -1.04 12.68 17.37
C GLU A 131 0.49 12.51 17.44
N THR A 132 1.18 12.62 16.31
CA THR A 132 2.63 12.38 16.26
C THR A 132 3.48 13.62 16.52
N GLU A 133 4.45 13.48 17.40
CA GLU A 133 5.46 14.51 17.69
C GLU A 133 6.84 14.15 17.12
N ASP A 134 7.02 12.93 16.61
CA ASP A 134 8.30 12.48 16.03
C ASP A 134 8.55 13.21 14.70
N PRO A 135 9.62 14.03 14.58
CA PRO A 135 9.84 14.85 13.39
C PRO A 135 9.98 14.03 12.09
N ALA A 136 10.54 12.82 12.18
CA ALA A 136 10.70 11.95 11.02
C ALA A 136 9.34 11.41 10.53
N LEU A 137 8.47 10.97 11.44
CA LEU A 137 7.12 10.53 11.13
C LEU A 137 6.23 11.68 10.65
N VAL A 138 6.32 12.86 11.28
CA VAL A 138 5.64 14.09 10.82
C VAL A 138 5.99 14.40 9.36
N LEU A 139 7.29 14.41 9.02
CA LEU A 139 7.74 14.66 7.65
C LEU A 139 7.24 13.58 6.68
N HIS A 140 7.29 12.31 7.11
CA HIS A 140 6.82 11.19 6.30
C HIS A 140 5.32 11.29 5.98
N LEU A 141 4.47 11.42 7.00
CA LEU A 141 3.02 11.53 6.85
C LEU A 141 2.63 12.76 6.03
N THR A 142 3.27 13.90 6.28
CA THR A 142 3.04 15.13 5.51
C THR A 142 3.40 14.94 4.04
N SER A 143 4.54 14.30 3.74
CA SER A 143 4.96 14.04 2.36
C SER A 143 3.98 13.13 1.62
N VAL A 144 3.49 12.07 2.26
CA VAL A 144 2.48 11.17 1.69
C VAL A 144 1.15 11.89 1.49
N LEU A 145 0.73 12.72 2.45
CA LEU A 145 -0.51 13.51 2.37
C LEU A 145 -0.47 14.52 1.20
N LEU A 146 0.64 15.24 1.04
CA LEU A 146 0.86 16.18 -0.05
C LEU A 146 0.93 15.49 -1.42
N PHE A 147 1.57 14.32 -1.48
CA PHE A 147 1.57 13.48 -2.68
C PHE A 147 0.15 13.10 -3.08
N GLN A 148 -0.66 12.62 -2.13
CA GLN A 148 -2.04 12.27 -2.41
C GLN A 148 -2.88 13.48 -2.82
N GLY A 149 -2.65 14.65 -2.21
CA GLY A 149 -3.34 15.89 -2.57
C GLY A 149 -3.04 16.37 -3.99
N SER A 150 -1.79 16.25 -4.44
CA SER A 150 -1.35 16.72 -5.77
C SER A 150 -1.59 15.72 -6.90
N THR A 151 -1.56 14.41 -6.61
CA THR A 151 -1.66 13.36 -7.63
C THR A 151 -3.01 12.64 -7.65
N HIS A 152 -3.83 12.82 -6.61
CA HIS A 152 -5.04 12.04 -6.34
C HIS A 152 -4.78 10.51 -6.26
N CYS A 153 -3.55 10.12 -5.92
CA CYS A 153 -3.14 8.72 -5.75
C CYS A 153 -2.69 8.48 -4.30
N MET A 154 -3.09 7.37 -3.70
CA MET A 154 -2.54 6.94 -2.41
C MET A 154 -1.08 6.53 -2.61
N LEU A 155 -0.21 6.81 -1.64
CA LEU A 155 1.18 6.37 -1.68
C LEU A 155 1.48 5.60 -0.40
N HIS A 156 1.96 4.37 -0.55
CA HIS A 156 2.45 3.56 0.56
C HIS A 156 3.94 3.30 0.36
N ALA A 157 4.77 4.07 1.05
CA ALA A 157 6.21 4.11 0.85
C ALA A 157 6.94 4.08 2.20
N PRO A 158 8.15 3.52 2.28
CA PRO A 158 8.94 3.57 3.51
C PRO A 158 9.56 4.95 3.72
N GLY A 159 9.86 5.32 4.96
CA GLY A 159 10.44 6.63 5.32
C GLY A 159 11.70 7.01 4.53
N ARG A 160 12.57 6.04 4.18
CA ARG A 160 13.76 6.28 3.34
C ARG A 160 13.47 6.83 1.94
N CYS A 161 12.25 6.67 1.44
CA CYS A 161 11.83 7.19 0.14
C CYS A 161 11.31 8.64 0.22
N VAL A 162 11.14 9.21 1.41
CA VAL A 162 10.61 10.57 1.62
C VAL A 162 11.36 11.64 0.80
N PRO A 163 12.71 11.67 0.72
CA PRO A 163 13.42 12.66 -0.10
C PRO A 163 13.00 12.63 -1.58
N HIS A 164 12.76 11.43 -2.13
CA HIS A 164 12.32 11.25 -3.52
C HIS A 164 10.87 11.68 -3.72
N VAL A 165 10.01 11.42 -2.72
CA VAL A 165 8.62 11.89 -2.73
C VAL A 165 8.57 13.41 -2.73
N ILE A 166 9.37 14.07 -1.87
CA ILE A 166 9.48 15.54 -1.82
C ILE A 166 10.01 16.06 -3.16
N GLY A 167 11.06 15.46 -3.72
CA GLY A 167 11.56 15.83 -5.05
C GLY A 167 10.50 15.74 -6.15
N THR A 168 9.58 14.77 -6.05
CA THR A 168 8.44 14.62 -6.97
C THR A 168 7.37 15.71 -6.76
N LEU A 169 7.27 16.25 -5.54
CA LEU A 169 6.33 17.32 -5.18
C LEU A 169 6.84 18.72 -5.55
N CYS A 170 8.16 18.92 -5.55
CA CYS A 170 8.79 20.16 -5.98
C CYS A 170 8.32 20.52 -7.40
N GLY A 171 7.76 21.73 -7.56
CA GLY A 171 7.20 22.22 -8.82
C GLY A 171 5.73 21.83 -9.09
N ARG A 172 5.12 20.98 -8.25
CA ARG A 172 3.68 20.62 -8.35
C ARG A 172 2.81 21.29 -7.29
N ILE A 173 3.41 21.75 -6.20
CA ILE A 173 2.73 22.49 -5.14
C ILE A 173 3.01 23.98 -5.37
N PRO A 174 1.99 24.84 -5.48
CA PRO A 174 2.18 26.29 -5.54
C PRO A 174 2.99 26.74 -4.33
N VAL A 175 3.96 27.62 -4.53
CA VAL A 175 4.64 28.28 -3.42
C VAL A 175 3.58 29.13 -2.73
N VAL A 176 3.17 28.71 -1.53
CA VAL A 176 2.37 29.59 -0.66
C VAL A 176 3.35 30.67 -0.23
N SER A 177 3.19 31.87 -0.77
CA SER A 177 3.82 33.06 -0.21
C SER A 177 3.37 33.16 1.23
N LEU A 178 4.26 32.81 2.17
CA LEU A 178 4.07 33.15 3.57
C LEU A 178 4.26 34.66 3.67
N THR A 179 3.23 35.43 3.27
CA THR A 179 3.15 36.83 3.64
C THR A 179 3.10 36.86 5.16
N PRO A 180 4.03 37.56 5.84
CA PRO A 180 3.91 37.79 7.26
C PRO A 180 2.52 38.36 7.55
N PRO A 181 1.88 38.04 8.68
CA PRO A 181 0.66 38.74 9.05
C PRO A 181 0.95 40.24 9.08
N ASP A 182 0.25 41.00 8.23
CA ASP A 182 0.28 42.46 8.21
C ASP A 182 -0.12 42.96 9.61
N GLY A 183 0.86 43.38 10.42
CA GLY A 183 0.56 43.79 11.79
C GLY A 183 1.72 43.92 12.76
N LEU A 184 2.86 44.44 12.33
CA LEU A 184 3.77 45.14 13.26
C LEU A 184 3.96 46.56 12.72
N HIS A 185 2.95 47.40 12.97
CA HIS A 185 3.15 48.84 12.92
C HIS A 185 4.17 49.23 13.98
N GLN A 186 5.30 49.78 13.51
CA GLN A 186 6.15 50.62 14.32
C GLN A 186 5.31 51.83 14.76
N GLY A 187 5.28 52.06 16.07
CA GLY A 187 4.71 53.23 16.73
C GLY A 187 5.24 53.26 18.15
#